data_AF-A0A0G0MXA7-F1
#
_entry.id   AF-A0A0G0MXA7-F1
#
_cell.length_a   1.000
_cell.length_b   1.000
_cell.length_c   1.000
_cell.angle_alpha   90.00
_cell.angle_beta   90.00
_cell.angle_gamma   90.00
#
_symmetry.space_group_name_H-M   'P 1'
#
loop_
_entity.id
_entity.type
_entity.pdbx_description
1 polymer ?
#
loop_
_entity_poly.entity_id
_entity_poly.type
_entity_poly.pdbx_seq_one_letter_code
_entity_poly.pdbx_strand_id
1 'polypeptide(L)'
;MSVQLVRSDVLLVQLLRGDADVKDRVRNDPGMALTALGSLHGEKRLSVSVQARVLEEIVSLVSDPAQVRQLLSTHLTDEATAEMIAVMGDRPSVAAQIVDIQTVLAALEMDVGMNDATSGLEASLLLRAWALNLKDRPDWEQELDLPLGSSTLRVLLVAAIFDEYGGEASDITPDVWLEVGLNPDEAQELLTRLIEQDELPEFSELSIAAARKQLRERTKAFMEETSDWAIGKIAEELDI
;
A
#
# COMPACT_ATOMS: atom_id res chain seq x y z
N MET A 1 -12.99 -12.40 -39.74
CA MET A 1 -11.94 -11.59 -39.10
C MET A 1 -11.56 -12.28 -37.81
N SER A 2 -10.41 -12.95 -37.78
CA SER A 2 -9.91 -13.64 -36.60
C SER A 2 -9.29 -12.60 -35.68
N VAL A 3 -9.93 -12.33 -34.54
CA VAL A 3 -9.34 -11.49 -33.48
C VAL A 3 -8.10 -12.24 -32.98
N GLN A 4 -6.92 -11.73 -33.32
CA GLN A 4 -5.69 -12.18 -32.68
C GLN A 4 -5.84 -11.87 -31.18
N LEU A 5 -6.05 -12.91 -30.39
CA LEU A 5 -5.79 -12.87 -28.95
C LEU A 5 -4.32 -12.49 -28.77
N VAL A 6 -4.06 -11.19 -28.69
CA VAL A 6 -2.79 -10.68 -28.16
C VAL A 6 -2.68 -11.31 -26.80
N ARG A 7 -1.61 -12.09 -26.56
CA ARG A 7 -1.40 -12.66 -25.24
C ARG A 7 -1.33 -11.51 -24.24
N SER A 8 -2.08 -11.60 -23.14
CA SER A 8 -2.22 -10.56 -22.14
C SER A 8 -0.86 -10.06 -21.62
N ASP A 9 0.12 -10.95 -21.47
CA ASP A 9 1.49 -10.61 -21.08
C ASP A 9 2.22 -9.69 -22.08
N VAL A 10 2.04 -9.93 -23.39
CA VAL A 10 2.62 -9.11 -24.46
C VAL A 10 2.08 -7.68 -24.43
N LEU A 11 0.78 -7.53 -24.22
CA LEU A 11 0.14 -6.21 -24.10
C LEU A 11 0.75 -5.42 -22.93
N LEU A 12 0.83 -6.02 -21.74
CA LEU A 12 1.33 -5.34 -20.54
C LEU A 12 2.83 -5.00 -20.64
N VAL A 13 3.62 -5.87 -21.28
CA VAL A 13 5.05 -5.59 -21.55
C VAL A 13 5.21 -4.45 -22.57
N GLN A 14 4.35 -4.38 -23.60
CA GLN A 14 4.36 -3.27 -24.56
C GLN A 14 3.96 -1.95 -23.91
N LEU A 15 3.00 -1.98 -22.98
CA LEU A 15 2.62 -0.80 -22.19
C LEU A 15 3.83 -0.23 -21.44
N LEU A 16 4.58 -1.08 -20.72
CA LEU A 16 5.80 -0.69 -20.01
C LEU A 16 6.90 -0.15 -20.93
N ARG A 17 6.92 -0.56 -22.20
CA ARG A 17 7.89 -0.06 -23.19
C ARG A 17 7.50 1.30 -23.77
N GLY A 18 6.34 1.84 -23.39
CA GLY A 18 5.87 3.13 -23.89
C GLY A 18 5.33 3.07 -25.32
N ASP A 19 4.85 1.90 -25.77
CA ASP A 19 4.19 1.78 -27.07
C ASP A 19 2.95 2.68 -27.10
N ALA A 20 2.94 3.66 -28.03
CA ALA A 20 1.91 4.70 -28.08
C ALA A 20 0.52 4.13 -28.41
N ASP A 21 0.45 3.16 -29.32
CA ASP A 21 -0.82 2.54 -29.72
C ASP A 21 -1.39 1.72 -28.57
N VAL A 22 -0.53 1.05 -27.81
CA VAL A 22 -0.96 0.33 -26.60
C VAL A 22 -1.39 1.31 -25.50
N LYS A 23 -0.66 2.41 -25.28
CA LYS A 23 -1.04 3.44 -24.30
C LYS A 23 -2.40 4.07 -24.63
N ASP A 24 -2.65 4.37 -25.91
CA ASP A 24 -3.94 4.91 -26.34
C ASP A 24 -5.07 3.89 -26.15
N ARG A 25 -4.82 2.61 -26.44
CA ARG A 25 -5.80 1.54 -26.18
C ARG A 25 -6.10 1.40 -24.69
N VAL A 26 -5.09 1.37 -23.83
CA VAL A 26 -5.26 1.26 -22.37
C VAL A 26 -5.93 2.52 -21.80
N ARG A 27 -5.63 3.71 -22.33
CA ARG A 27 -6.33 4.93 -21.91
C ARG A 27 -7.82 4.89 -22.24
N ASN A 28 -8.18 4.34 -23.39
CA ASN A 28 -9.58 4.23 -23.82
C ASN A 28 -10.33 3.07 -23.15
N ASP A 29 -9.62 2.03 -22.69
CA ASP A 29 -10.17 0.87 -21.99
C ASP A 29 -9.18 0.35 -20.94
N PRO A 30 -9.08 1.02 -19.78
CA PRO A 30 -8.16 0.62 -18.71
C PRO A 30 -8.59 -0.69 -18.03
N GLY A 31 -9.91 -0.98 -18.02
CA GLY A 31 -10.46 -2.20 -17.43
C GLY A 31 -9.95 -3.46 -18.13
N MET A 32 -9.76 -3.42 -19.44
CA MET A 32 -9.14 -4.52 -20.19
C MET A 32 -7.70 -4.80 -19.73
N ALA A 33 -6.90 -3.76 -19.49
CA ALA A 33 -5.52 -3.92 -19.00
C ALA A 33 -5.48 -4.43 -17.55
N LEU A 34 -6.36 -3.93 -16.68
CA LEU A 34 -6.47 -4.41 -15.30
C LEU A 34 -6.96 -5.85 -15.22
N THR A 35 -7.92 -6.24 -16.05
CA THR A 35 -8.38 -7.63 -16.16
C THR A 35 -7.25 -8.56 -16.59
N ALA A 36 -6.47 -8.12 -17.59
CA ALA A 36 -5.27 -8.84 -18.04
C ALA A 36 -4.22 -8.96 -16.92
N LEU A 37 -4.01 -7.89 -16.16
CA LEU A 37 -3.09 -7.88 -15.01
C LEU A 37 -3.55 -8.85 -13.91
N GLY A 38 -4.82 -8.76 -13.49
CA GLY A 38 -5.41 -9.64 -12.48
C GLY A 38 -5.39 -11.11 -12.88
N SER A 39 -5.65 -11.42 -14.15
CA SER A 39 -5.59 -12.79 -14.66
C SER A 39 -4.17 -13.39 -14.65
N LEU A 40 -3.14 -12.56 -14.73
CA LEU A 40 -1.73 -13.00 -14.70
C LEU A 40 -1.13 -13.04 -13.29
N HIS A 41 -1.82 -12.44 -12.33
CA HIS A 41 -1.45 -12.48 -10.92
C HIS A 41 -1.47 -13.92 -10.40
N GLY A 42 -0.43 -14.35 -9.70
CA GLY A 42 -0.26 -15.74 -9.26
C GLY A 42 0.22 -16.75 -10.33
N GLU A 43 0.13 -16.46 -11.64
CA GLU A 43 0.52 -17.40 -12.70
C GLU A 43 2.04 -17.53 -12.94
N LYS A 44 2.89 -16.83 -12.17
CA LYS A 44 4.37 -16.76 -12.31
C LYS A 44 4.88 -16.32 -13.70
N ARG A 45 4.02 -15.79 -14.56
CA ARG A 45 4.39 -15.31 -15.91
C ARG A 45 5.05 -13.95 -15.90
N LEU A 46 4.63 -13.08 -14.97
CA LEU A 46 5.25 -11.79 -14.67
C LEU A 46 5.58 -11.77 -13.18
N SER A 47 6.74 -11.23 -12.80
CA SER A 47 7.03 -10.99 -11.38
C SER A 47 6.12 -9.91 -10.82
N VAL A 48 5.84 -9.94 -9.52
CA VAL A 48 5.00 -8.93 -8.85
C VAL A 48 5.56 -7.52 -9.04
N SER A 49 6.89 -7.34 -9.04
CA SER A 49 7.51 -6.04 -9.33
C SER A 49 7.23 -5.53 -10.75
N VAL A 50 7.10 -6.42 -11.74
CA VAL A 50 6.69 -6.03 -13.10
C VAL A 50 5.21 -5.68 -13.14
N GLN A 51 4.39 -6.46 -12.43
CA GLN A 51 2.94 -6.20 -12.30
C GLN A 51 2.66 -4.85 -11.63
N ALA A 52 3.39 -4.52 -10.57
CA ALA A 52 3.32 -3.23 -9.88
C ALA A 52 3.62 -2.05 -10.81
N ARG A 53 4.67 -2.15 -11.63
CA ARG A 53 4.98 -1.11 -12.62
C ARG A 53 3.89 -0.98 -13.68
N VAL A 54 3.29 -2.09 -14.09
CA VAL A 54 2.15 -2.08 -15.04
C VAL A 54 0.96 -1.38 -14.40
N LEU A 55 0.66 -1.67 -13.13
CA LEU A 55 -0.40 -1.03 -12.36
C LEU A 55 -0.21 0.50 -12.35
N GLU A 56 0.99 0.99 -12.03
CA GLU A 56 1.32 2.41 -12.05
C GLU A 56 1.10 3.05 -13.44
N GLU A 57 1.52 2.38 -14.51
CA GLU A 57 1.30 2.89 -15.87
C GLU A 57 -0.19 2.93 -16.21
N ILE A 58 -0.99 1.93 -15.83
CA ILE A 58 -2.44 1.94 -16.09
C ILE A 58 -3.11 3.07 -15.30
N VAL A 59 -2.83 3.16 -14.00
CA VAL A 59 -3.42 4.18 -13.12
C VAL A 59 -3.05 5.59 -13.56
N SER A 60 -1.80 5.83 -13.96
CA SER A 60 -1.34 7.15 -14.42
C SER A 60 -1.98 7.59 -15.75
N LEU A 61 -2.54 6.67 -16.54
CA LEU A 61 -3.24 7.00 -17.79
C LEU A 61 -4.69 7.43 -17.56
N VAL A 62 -5.24 7.21 -16.36
CA VAL A 62 -6.62 7.59 -16.00
C VAL A 62 -6.58 8.87 -15.18
N SER A 63 -7.28 9.91 -15.63
CA SER A 63 -7.20 11.23 -15.00
C SER A 63 -8.06 11.42 -13.75
N ASP A 64 -9.10 10.58 -13.58
CA ASP A 64 -10.04 10.68 -12.45
C ASP A 64 -9.71 9.62 -11.38
N PRO A 65 -9.25 10.03 -10.18
CA PRO A 65 -8.98 9.10 -9.08
C PRO A 65 -10.18 8.26 -8.65
N ALA A 66 -11.41 8.79 -8.72
CA ALA A 66 -12.60 8.03 -8.35
C ALA A 66 -12.87 6.89 -9.36
N GLN A 67 -12.65 7.18 -10.64
CA GLN A 67 -12.71 6.17 -11.70
C GLN A 67 -11.66 5.09 -11.51
N VAL A 68 -10.42 5.46 -11.16
CA VAL A 68 -9.35 4.50 -10.85
C VAL A 68 -9.75 3.57 -9.71
N ARG A 69 -10.25 4.12 -8.58
CA ARG A 69 -10.71 3.30 -7.44
C ARG A 69 -11.73 2.25 -7.87
N GLN A 70 -12.74 2.68 -8.63
CA GLN A 70 -13.78 1.78 -9.14
C GLN A 70 -13.20 0.70 -10.07
N LEU A 71 -12.27 1.07 -10.95
CA LEU A 71 -11.64 0.14 -11.87
C LEU A 71 -10.79 -0.90 -11.12
N LEU A 72 -10.01 -0.47 -10.14
CA LEU A 72 -9.20 -1.36 -9.30
C LEU A 72 -10.09 -2.36 -8.56
N SER A 73 -11.12 -1.88 -7.86
CA SER A 73 -12.05 -2.76 -7.11
C SER A 73 -12.87 -3.70 -8.00
N THR A 74 -13.02 -3.37 -9.29
CA THR A 74 -13.76 -4.21 -10.25
C THR A 74 -12.90 -5.30 -10.85
N HIS A 75 -11.60 -5.03 -11.06
CA HIS A 75 -10.74 -5.87 -11.90
C HIS A 75 -9.58 -6.53 -11.14
N LEU A 76 -9.26 -6.06 -9.95
CA LEU A 76 -8.25 -6.63 -9.07
C LEU A 76 -8.86 -6.90 -7.70
N THR A 77 -8.30 -7.87 -6.99
CA THR A 77 -8.58 -8.03 -5.56
C THR A 77 -7.80 -6.99 -4.78
N ASP A 78 -8.31 -6.62 -3.60
CA ASP A 78 -7.61 -5.69 -2.70
C ASP A 78 -6.25 -6.28 -2.28
N GLU A 79 -6.16 -7.60 -2.11
CA GLU A 79 -4.90 -8.31 -1.84
C GLU A 79 -3.88 -8.16 -2.98
N ALA A 80 -4.29 -8.39 -4.24
CA ALA A 80 -3.38 -8.27 -5.38
C ALA A 80 -2.92 -6.81 -5.56
N THR A 81 -3.81 -5.86 -5.30
CA THR A 81 -3.50 -4.43 -5.34
C THR A 81 -2.51 -4.07 -4.24
N ALA A 82 -2.77 -4.51 -3.00
CA ALA A 82 -1.88 -4.29 -1.87
C ALA A 82 -0.50 -4.92 -2.10
N GLU A 83 -0.41 -6.15 -2.62
CA GLU A 83 0.88 -6.79 -2.90
C GLU A 83 1.68 -6.04 -3.97
N MET A 84 1.02 -5.57 -5.03
CA MET A 84 1.65 -4.76 -6.06
C MET A 84 2.16 -3.42 -5.52
N ILE A 85 1.38 -2.75 -4.66
CA ILE A 85 1.82 -1.51 -4.01
C ILE A 85 2.97 -1.79 -3.02
N ALA A 86 2.88 -2.85 -2.20
CA ALA A 86 3.90 -3.22 -1.23
C ALA A 86 5.28 -3.42 -1.89
N VAL A 87 5.32 -4.07 -3.05
CA VAL A 87 6.58 -4.32 -3.78
C VAL A 87 7.17 -3.05 -4.41
N MET A 88 6.40 -1.95 -4.51
CA MET A 88 6.95 -0.64 -4.86
C MET A 88 7.69 0.01 -3.67
N GLY A 89 7.33 -0.37 -2.44
CA GLY A 89 7.97 0.03 -1.19
C GLY A 89 7.99 1.55 -1.01
N ASP A 90 9.21 2.09 -0.86
CA ASP A 90 9.47 3.52 -0.66
C ASP A 90 9.27 4.39 -1.91
N ARG A 91 8.97 3.80 -3.06
CA ARG A 91 8.87 4.55 -4.32
C ARG A 91 7.56 5.31 -4.40
N PRO A 92 7.57 6.54 -4.97
CA PRO A 92 6.35 7.26 -5.29
C PRO A 92 5.42 6.39 -6.13
N SER A 93 4.19 6.20 -5.64
CA SER A 93 3.18 5.35 -6.25
C SER A 93 1.88 6.13 -6.40
N VAL A 94 1.43 6.30 -7.64
CA VAL A 94 0.13 6.93 -7.95
C VAL A 94 -1.00 6.02 -7.49
N ALA A 95 -0.82 4.70 -7.61
CA ALA A 95 -1.78 3.75 -7.07
C ALA A 95 -1.95 3.93 -5.54
N ALA A 96 -0.85 4.06 -4.79
CA ALA A 96 -0.88 4.31 -3.35
C ALA A 96 -1.54 5.63 -2.97
N GLN A 97 -1.53 6.66 -3.83
CA GLN A 97 -2.25 7.92 -3.59
C GLN A 97 -3.77 7.79 -3.78
N ILE A 98 -4.20 6.78 -4.53
CA ILE A 98 -5.57 6.69 -5.00
C ILE A 98 -6.35 5.60 -4.29
N VAL A 99 -5.76 4.44 -4.00
CA VAL A 99 -6.48 3.32 -3.36
C VAL A 99 -7.07 3.73 -2.01
N ASP A 100 -8.05 2.95 -1.54
CA ASP A 100 -8.58 3.12 -0.20
C ASP A 100 -7.51 2.83 0.86
N ILE A 101 -7.76 3.35 2.06
CA ILE A 101 -6.82 3.24 3.16
C ILE A 101 -6.58 1.80 3.63
N GLN A 102 -7.56 0.90 3.54
CA GLN A 102 -7.34 -0.49 3.98
C GLN A 102 -6.33 -1.18 3.06
N THR A 103 -6.39 -0.91 1.75
CA THR A 103 -5.40 -1.36 0.78
C THR A 103 -4.00 -0.80 1.08
N VAL A 104 -3.88 0.48 1.46
CA VAL A 104 -2.59 1.10 1.85
C VAL A 104 -2.02 0.43 3.10
N LEU A 105 -2.83 0.24 4.14
CA LEU A 105 -2.40 -0.41 5.38
C LEU A 105 -1.95 -1.84 5.12
N ALA A 106 -2.73 -2.61 4.34
CA ALA A 106 -2.36 -3.96 3.95
C ALA A 106 -1.02 -3.99 3.18
N ALA A 107 -0.80 -3.02 2.29
CA ALA A 107 0.44 -2.91 1.53
C ALA A 107 1.65 -2.56 2.42
N LEU A 108 1.50 -1.61 3.34
CA LEU A 108 2.52 -1.25 4.33
C LEU A 108 2.89 -2.48 5.20
N GLU A 109 1.88 -3.18 5.69
CA GLU A 109 2.07 -4.36 6.52
C GLU A 109 2.77 -5.50 5.73
N MET A 110 2.40 -5.71 4.47
CA MET A 110 3.08 -6.65 3.57
C MET A 110 4.55 -6.29 3.37
N ASP A 111 4.86 -5.02 3.12
CA ASP A 111 6.22 -4.52 2.89
C ASP A 111 7.13 -4.71 4.12
N VAL A 112 6.60 -4.45 5.33
CA VAL A 112 7.26 -4.78 6.61
C VAL A 112 7.54 -6.29 6.73
N GLY A 113 6.63 -7.13 6.23
CA GLY A 113 6.80 -8.58 6.20
C GLY A 113 7.82 -9.06 5.16
N MET A 114 7.95 -8.39 4.03
CA MET A 114 8.84 -8.74 2.92
C MET A 114 10.29 -8.32 3.14
N ASN A 115 10.51 -7.11 3.67
CA ASN A 115 11.85 -6.57 3.87
C ASN A 115 12.58 -7.16 5.08
N ASP A 116 11.94 -8.09 5.77
CA ASP A 116 12.49 -8.78 6.93
C ASP A 116 13.08 -7.84 7.98
N ALA A 117 12.63 -6.57 8.04
CA ALA A 117 13.16 -5.49 8.88
C ALA A 117 13.65 -6.05 10.21
N THR A 118 14.98 -6.09 10.33
CA THR A 118 15.72 -6.83 11.35
C THR A 118 16.01 -5.96 12.57
N SER A 119 15.83 -4.65 12.43
CA SER A 119 16.08 -3.69 13.49
C SER A 119 14.98 -2.63 13.57
N GLY A 120 14.91 -1.96 14.73
CA GLY A 120 13.99 -0.85 14.92
C GLY A 120 14.21 0.31 13.94
N LEU A 121 15.47 0.58 13.62
CA LEU A 121 15.86 1.59 12.64
C LEU A 121 15.37 1.28 11.23
N GLU A 122 15.41 0.02 10.80
CA GLU A 122 14.89 -0.36 9.47
C GLU A 122 13.37 -0.20 9.39
N ALA A 123 12.66 -0.52 10.47
CA ALA A 123 11.21 -0.31 10.56
C ALA A 123 10.84 1.17 10.60
N SER A 124 11.62 2.01 11.30
CA SER A 124 11.39 3.46 11.38
C SER A 124 11.59 4.14 10.02
N LEU A 125 12.68 3.81 9.32
CA LEU A 125 12.96 4.31 7.97
C LEU A 125 11.85 3.91 6.98
N LEU A 126 11.35 2.67 7.08
CA LEU A 126 10.27 2.19 6.23
C LEU A 126 8.97 2.98 6.47
N LEU A 127 8.57 3.16 7.72
CA LEU A 127 7.37 3.93 8.08
C LEU A 127 7.46 5.39 7.59
N ARG A 128 8.62 6.03 7.75
CA ARG A 128 8.83 7.39 7.24
C ARG A 128 8.75 7.46 5.71
N ALA A 129 9.35 6.50 5.01
CA ALA A 129 9.30 6.45 3.56
C ALA A 129 7.87 6.33 3.03
N TRP A 130 7.05 5.49 3.68
CA TRP A 130 5.63 5.40 3.38
C TRP A 130 4.87 6.69 3.67
N ALA A 131 5.10 7.31 4.82
CA ALA A 131 4.48 8.58 5.16
C ALA A 131 4.86 9.71 4.17
N LEU A 132 6.13 9.76 3.72
CA LEU A 132 6.58 10.71 2.70
C LEU A 132 5.80 10.55 1.39
N ASN A 133 5.48 9.32 1.01
CA ASN A 133 4.67 9.05 -0.17
C ASN A 133 3.21 9.44 0.07
N LEU A 134 2.63 9.12 1.22
CA LEU A 134 1.19 9.21 1.47
C LEU A 134 0.69 10.57 2.00
N LYS A 135 1.58 11.44 2.50
CA LYS A 135 1.19 12.69 3.19
C LYS A 135 0.30 13.65 2.40
N ASP A 136 0.35 13.58 1.07
CA ASP A 136 -0.40 14.46 0.18
C ASP A 136 -1.83 13.93 -0.09
N ARG A 137 -2.18 12.76 0.47
CA ARG A 137 -3.52 12.19 0.36
C ARG A 137 -4.56 13.06 1.07
N PRO A 138 -5.75 13.29 0.49
CA PRO A 138 -6.81 14.08 1.13
C PRO A 138 -7.29 13.53 2.47
N ASP A 139 -7.13 12.22 2.67
CA ASP A 139 -7.52 11.48 3.88
C ASP A 139 -6.37 11.27 4.87
N TRP A 140 -5.11 11.67 4.55
CA TRP A 140 -3.91 11.39 5.36
C TRP A 140 -4.07 11.69 6.85
N GLU A 141 -4.66 12.84 7.21
CA GLU A 141 -4.87 13.21 8.61
C GLU A 141 -5.74 12.21 9.38
N GLN A 142 -6.73 11.61 8.70
CA GLN A 142 -7.57 10.56 9.29
C GLN A 142 -6.82 9.22 9.36
N GLU A 143 -5.92 8.97 8.39
CA GLU A 143 -5.10 7.76 8.34
C GLU A 143 -4.10 7.67 9.50
N LEU A 144 -3.54 8.81 9.90
CA LEU A 144 -2.62 8.92 11.02
C LEU A 144 -3.22 8.36 12.32
N ASP A 145 -4.54 8.46 12.51
CA ASP A 145 -5.21 8.00 13.73
C ASP A 145 -5.75 6.56 13.64
N LEU A 146 -5.55 5.88 12.50
CA LEU A 146 -5.95 4.49 12.35
C LEU A 146 -5.01 3.55 13.12
N PRO A 147 -5.54 2.46 13.70
CA PRO A 147 -4.76 1.49 14.44
C PRO A 147 -3.93 0.61 13.49
N LEU A 148 -2.61 0.61 13.71
CA LEU A 148 -1.64 -0.28 13.08
C LEU A 148 -0.96 -1.11 14.18
N GLY A 149 -1.32 -2.39 14.27
CA GLY A 149 -0.95 -3.24 15.40
C GLY A 149 -1.54 -2.74 16.73
N SER A 150 -0.68 -2.41 17.70
CA SER A 150 -1.07 -1.94 19.04
C SER A 150 -1.11 -0.41 19.20
N SER A 151 -0.72 0.35 18.17
CA SER A 151 -0.60 1.81 18.21
C SER A 151 -1.28 2.43 16.99
N THR A 152 -1.35 3.75 16.92
CA THR A 152 -1.77 4.46 15.71
C THR A 152 -0.57 4.76 14.81
N LEU A 153 -0.80 4.97 13.52
CA LEU A 153 0.27 5.38 12.59
C LEU A 153 0.97 6.66 13.06
N ARG A 154 0.22 7.63 13.64
CA ARG A 154 0.77 8.86 14.22
C ARG A 154 1.79 8.57 15.32
N VAL A 155 1.42 7.71 16.28
CA VAL A 155 2.30 7.34 17.39
C VAL A 155 3.55 6.62 16.88
N LEU A 156 3.37 5.71 15.91
CA LEU A 156 4.48 5.00 15.30
C LEU A 156 5.41 5.94 14.52
N LEU A 157 4.89 6.93 13.80
CA LEU A 157 5.71 7.92 13.08
C LEU A 157 6.48 8.82 14.05
N VAL A 158 5.84 9.25 15.14
CA VAL A 158 6.50 10.04 16.19
C VAL A 158 7.64 9.24 16.83
N ALA A 159 7.39 7.98 17.19
CA ALA A 159 8.41 7.10 17.75
C ALA A 159 9.53 6.82 16.74
N ALA A 160 9.19 6.60 15.46
CA ALA A 160 10.15 6.33 14.40
C ALA A 160 11.13 7.48 14.21
N ILE A 161 10.63 8.72 14.19
CA ILE A 161 11.46 9.92 14.11
C ILE A 161 12.33 10.05 15.37
N PHE A 162 11.77 9.82 16.57
CA PHE A 162 12.54 9.89 17.80
C PHE A 162 13.72 8.89 17.83
N ASP A 163 13.48 7.65 17.40
CA ASP A 163 14.51 6.59 17.32
C ASP A 163 15.61 6.94 16.30
N GLU A 164 15.24 7.46 15.13
CA GLU A 164 16.20 7.89 14.10
C GLU A 164 17.16 8.99 14.58
N TYR A 165 16.67 9.87 15.45
CA TYR A 165 17.45 10.94 16.08
C TYR A 165 18.10 10.50 17.40
N GLY A 166 18.29 9.19 17.60
CA GLY A 166 19.03 8.63 18.73
C GLY A 166 18.36 8.85 20.09
N GLY A 167 17.06 9.14 20.11
CA GLY A 167 16.32 9.46 21.32
C GLY A 167 16.56 10.88 21.85
N GLU A 168 17.12 11.79 21.05
CA GLU A 168 17.35 13.18 21.42
C GLU A 168 16.26 14.09 20.83
N ALA A 169 15.17 14.30 21.60
CA ALA A 169 14.04 15.12 21.16
C ALA A 169 14.42 16.57 20.81
N SER A 170 15.52 17.09 21.35
CA SER A 170 16.04 18.44 21.04
C SER A 170 16.54 18.59 19.62
N ASP A 171 16.87 17.49 18.95
CA ASP A 171 17.49 17.48 17.64
C ASP A 171 16.45 17.37 16.51
N ILE A 172 15.19 17.12 16.87
CA ILE A 172 14.09 17.01 15.93
C ILE A 172 13.54 18.40 15.64
N THR A 173 13.76 18.85 14.41
CA THR A 173 13.27 20.18 13.97
C THR A 173 11.83 20.10 13.46
N PRO A 174 11.08 21.22 13.46
CA PRO A 174 9.71 21.26 12.92
C PRO A 174 9.57 20.70 11.50
N ASP A 175 10.58 20.90 10.65
CA ASP A 175 10.57 20.44 9.26
C ASP A 175 10.51 18.90 9.16
N VAL A 176 11.08 18.18 10.11
CA VAL A 176 11.08 16.70 10.15
C VAL A 176 9.66 16.16 10.36
N TRP A 177 8.84 16.86 11.15
CA TRP A 177 7.42 16.52 11.34
C TRP A 177 6.61 16.81 10.06
N LEU A 178 6.84 17.98 9.45
CA LEU A 178 6.16 18.37 8.21
C LEU A 178 6.51 17.45 7.03
N GLU A 179 7.71 16.88 7.01
CA GLU A 179 8.15 15.93 6.01
C GLU A 179 7.19 14.74 5.91
N VAL A 180 6.67 14.24 7.04
CA VAL A 180 5.74 13.10 7.12
C VAL A 180 4.27 13.53 7.28
N GLY A 181 3.97 14.81 7.06
CA GLY A 181 2.62 15.36 7.16
C GLY A 181 2.08 15.47 8.59
N LEU A 182 2.96 15.54 9.60
CA LEU A 182 2.55 15.79 10.99
C LEU A 182 2.61 17.28 11.31
N ASN A 183 1.65 17.75 12.10
CA ASN A 183 1.73 19.07 12.72
C ASN A 183 2.88 19.10 13.75
N PRO A 184 3.86 20.01 13.63
CA PRO A 184 5.02 20.05 14.53
C PRO A 184 4.67 20.22 16.02
N ASP A 185 3.72 21.09 16.34
CA ASP A 185 3.36 21.39 17.73
C ASP A 185 2.67 20.18 18.37
N GLU A 186 1.72 19.56 17.66
CA GLU A 186 1.00 18.37 18.12
C GLU A 186 1.92 17.15 18.22
N ALA A 187 2.83 16.96 17.25
CA ALA A 187 3.80 15.87 17.27
C ALA A 187 4.79 16.01 18.43
N GLN A 188 5.27 17.23 18.70
CA GLN A 188 6.17 17.49 19.83
C GLN A 188 5.48 17.29 21.18
N GLU A 189 4.23 17.74 21.32
CA GLU A 189 3.42 17.50 22.52
C GLU A 189 3.19 16.00 22.72
N LEU A 190 2.84 15.28 21.65
CA LEU A 190 2.66 13.84 21.68
C LEU A 190 3.95 13.11 22.07
N LEU A 191 5.10 13.46 21.47
CA LEU A 191 6.40 12.88 21.83
C LEU A 191 6.73 13.09 23.31
N THR A 192 6.55 14.31 23.79
CA THR A 192 6.79 14.67 25.20
C THR A 192 5.94 13.81 26.12
N ARG A 193 4.64 13.69 25.82
CA ARG A 193 3.72 12.83 26.58
C ARG A 193 4.17 11.37 26.58
N LEU A 194 4.54 10.83 25.41
CA LEU A 194 4.96 9.42 25.29
C LEU A 194 6.23 9.13 26.10
N ILE A 195 7.20 10.06 26.12
CA ILE A 195 8.41 9.96 26.94
C ILE A 195 8.07 10.02 28.43
N GLU A 196 7.27 11.00 28.85
CA GLU A 196 6.90 11.19 30.26
C GLU A 196 6.11 10.01 30.84
N GLN A 197 5.31 9.34 30.00
CA GLN A 197 4.47 8.21 30.39
C GLN A 197 5.14 6.85 30.19
N ASP A 198 6.37 6.80 29.65
CA ASP A 198 7.05 5.56 29.27
C ASP A 198 6.19 4.70 28.30
N GLU A 199 5.50 5.39 27.37
CA GLU A 199 4.57 4.82 26.38
C GLU A 199 5.17 4.79 24.96
N LEU A 200 6.45 5.15 24.80
CA LEU A 200 7.10 5.08 23.50
C LEU A 200 7.11 3.63 22.99
N PRO A 201 6.51 3.34 21.83
CA PRO A 201 6.58 2.02 21.26
C PRO A 201 8.03 1.68 20.91
N GLU A 202 8.51 0.57 21.46
CA GLU A 202 9.79 0.00 21.04
C GLU A 202 9.60 -0.75 19.71
N PHE A 203 10.39 -0.38 18.70
CA PHE A 203 10.52 -1.15 17.46
C PHE A 203 11.39 -2.40 17.66
N SER A 204 11.05 -3.21 18.67
CA SER A 204 11.76 -4.48 18.92
C SER A 204 11.45 -5.51 17.83
N GLU A 205 12.39 -6.42 17.56
CA GLU A 205 12.18 -7.56 16.64
C GLU A 205 10.91 -8.38 17.00
N LEU A 206 10.58 -8.46 18.29
CA LEU A 206 9.37 -9.12 18.80
C LEU A 206 8.09 -8.33 18.48
N SER A 207 8.12 -6.99 18.54
CA SER A 207 7.01 -6.11 18.17
C SER A 207 6.70 -6.23 16.67
N ILE A 208 7.74 -6.27 15.84
CA ILE A 208 7.64 -6.47 14.38
C ILE A 208 7.08 -7.87 14.08
N ALA A 209 7.54 -8.92 14.76
CA ALA A 209 7.03 -10.28 14.59
C ALA A 209 5.56 -10.43 15.05
N ALA A 210 5.14 -9.71 16.10
CA ALA A 210 3.75 -9.69 16.55
C ALA A 210 2.83 -8.96 15.56
N ALA A 211 3.28 -7.82 15.01
CA ALA A 211 2.59 -7.12 13.94
C ALA A 211 2.46 -7.99 12.68
N ARG A 212 3.54 -8.69 12.28
CA ARG A 212 3.52 -9.69 11.18
C ARG A 212 2.52 -10.82 11.41
N LYS A 213 2.33 -11.26 12.66
CA LYS A 213 1.38 -12.32 13.00
C LYS A 213 -0.07 -11.83 12.92
N GLN A 214 -0.38 -10.68 13.52
CA GLN A 214 -1.71 -10.07 13.43
C GLN A 214 -2.09 -9.72 11.98
N LEU A 215 -1.11 -9.27 11.19
CA LEU A 215 -1.25 -9.08 9.75
C LEU A 215 -1.70 -10.37 9.06
N ARG A 216 -0.96 -11.47 9.23
CA ARG A 216 -1.33 -12.75 8.61
C ARG A 216 -2.73 -13.21 9.02
N GLU A 217 -3.12 -12.96 10.26
CA GLU A 217 -4.47 -13.28 10.75
C GLU A 217 -5.55 -12.38 10.15
N ARG A 218 -5.29 -11.07 9.96
CA ARG A 218 -6.20 -10.12 9.30
C ARG A 218 -6.31 -10.33 7.80
N THR A 219 -5.18 -10.52 7.10
CA THR A 219 -5.17 -10.88 5.68
C THR A 219 -5.93 -12.18 5.46
N LYS A 220 -5.72 -13.18 6.32
CA LYS A 220 -6.48 -14.43 6.25
C LYS A 220 -7.98 -14.21 6.48
N ALA A 221 -8.39 -13.43 7.49
CA ALA A 221 -9.79 -13.13 7.74
C ALA A 221 -10.43 -12.36 6.58
N PHE A 222 -9.69 -11.42 5.99
CA PHE A 222 -10.13 -10.64 4.84
C PHE A 222 -10.23 -11.50 3.56
N MET A 223 -9.28 -12.41 3.33
CA MET A 223 -9.33 -13.42 2.25
C MET A 223 -10.49 -14.39 2.44
N GLU A 224 -10.76 -14.80 3.67
CA GLU A 224 -11.92 -15.63 4.02
C GLU A 224 -13.23 -14.85 3.76
N GLU A 225 -13.29 -13.55 4.08
CA GLU A 225 -14.45 -12.69 3.83
C GLU A 225 -14.69 -12.39 2.33
N THR A 226 -13.62 -12.18 1.55
CA THR A 226 -13.71 -12.04 0.08
C THR A 226 -14.02 -13.38 -0.60
N SER A 227 -13.54 -14.49 -0.04
CA SER A 227 -13.90 -15.84 -0.49
C SER A 227 -15.37 -16.16 -0.19
N ASP A 228 -15.90 -15.79 0.97
CA ASP A 228 -17.29 -16.05 1.34
C ASP A 228 -18.28 -15.19 0.53
N TRP A 229 -17.90 -13.95 0.19
CA TRP A 229 -18.66 -13.11 -0.76
C TRP A 229 -18.62 -13.69 -2.19
N ALA A 230 -17.46 -14.20 -2.65
CA ALA A 230 -17.31 -14.82 -3.96
C ALA A 230 -18.04 -16.19 -4.05
N ILE A 231 -18.04 -16.98 -2.97
CA ILE A 231 -18.74 -18.27 -2.88
C ILE A 231 -20.26 -18.05 -2.81
N GLY A 232 -20.74 -17.01 -2.10
CA GLY A 232 -22.16 -16.67 -2.04
C GLY A 232 -22.74 -16.26 -3.39
N LYS A 233 -21.98 -15.48 -4.19
CA LYS A 233 -22.43 -15.04 -5.51
C LYS A 233 -22.41 -16.17 -6.56
N ILE A 234 -21.45 -17.10 -6.46
CA ILE A 234 -21.40 -18.31 -7.30
C ILE A 234 -22.56 -19.27 -6.95
N ALA A 235 -22.96 -19.35 -5.67
CA ALA A 235 -24.11 -20.14 -5.25
C ALA A 235 -25.45 -19.55 -5.74
N GLU A 236 -25.63 -18.23 -5.68
CA GLU A 236 -26.84 -17.56 -6.20
C GLU A 236 -26.94 -17.60 -7.74
N GLU A 237 -25.81 -17.58 -8.46
CA GLU A 237 -25.79 -17.67 -9.93
C GLU A 237 -25.93 -19.12 -10.46
N LEU A 238 -25.79 -20.15 -9.62
CA LEU A 238 -25.87 -21.57 -10.00
C LEU A 238 -27.24 -22.24 -9.78
N ASP A 239 -28.20 -21.59 -9.09
CA ASP A 239 -29.49 -22.19 -8.68
C ASP A 239 -29.32 -23.65 -8.18
N ILE A 240 -28.44 -23.82 -7.19
CA ILE A 240 -28.31 -25.03 -6.36
C ILE A 240 -28.56 -24.63 -4.90
#